data_AF-A0A1B6IV59-F1
#
_entry.id   AF-A0A1B6IV59-F1
#
_cell.length_a   1.000
_cell.length_b   1.000
_cell.length_c   1.000
_cell.angle_alpha   90.00
_cell.angle_beta   90.00
_cell.angle_gamma   90.00
#
_symmetry.space_group_name_H-M   'P 1'
#
loop_
_entity.id
_entity.type
_entity.pdbx_description
1 polymer ?
#
loop_
_entity_poly.entity_id
_entity_poly.type
_entity_poly.pdbx_seq_one_letter_code
_entity_poly.pdbx_strand_id
1 'polypeptide(L)'
;LLRVSLLEPKNKDFSKFVQDVKHRAKLHYNYTFSEGEEVNFFVGAFYDGVFLLGLALNETLTEGLDIRDGRAITRKMWGKSFQGITGHVRIDENGERDADYSVLDLDPIT
;
A
#
# COMPACT_ATOMS: atom_id res chain seq x y z
N LEU A 1 -3.70 -11.53 -26.30
CA LEU A 1 -2.37 -11.13 -25.74
C LEU A 1 -2.60 -11.05 -24.25
N LEU A 2 -1.84 -11.83 -23.49
CA LEU A 2 -2.00 -11.91 -22.03
C LEU A 2 -1.08 -10.90 -21.34
N ARG A 3 -1.65 -10.08 -20.45
CA ARG A 3 -0.94 -9.10 -19.62
C ARG A 3 -1.15 -9.43 -18.14
N VAL A 4 -0.04 -9.48 -17.40
CA VAL A 4 -0.06 -9.60 -15.93
C VAL A 4 0.31 -8.24 -15.34
N SER A 5 -0.45 -7.80 -14.34
CA SER A 5 -0.18 -6.56 -13.59
C SER A 5 -0.53 -6.74 -12.12
N LEU A 6 -0.12 -5.80 -11.27
CA LEU A 6 -0.62 -5.73 -9.90
C LEU A 6 -2.14 -5.49 -9.92
N LEU A 7 -2.83 -6.06 -8.92
CA LEU A 7 -4.24 -5.79 -8.71
C LEU A 7 -4.42 -4.36 -8.19
N GLU A 8 -5.02 -3.52 -9.02
CA GLU A 8 -5.35 -2.17 -8.60
C GLU A 8 -6.61 -2.15 -7.73
N PRO A 9 -6.58 -1.47 -6.58
CA PRO A 9 -7.75 -1.33 -5.73
C PRO A 9 -8.79 -0.45 -6.42
N LYS A 10 -10.03 -0.94 -6.54
CA LYS A 10 -11.14 -0.20 -7.19
C LYS A 10 -12.14 0.42 -6.22
N ASN A 11 -11.78 0.52 -4.94
CA ASN A 11 -12.68 1.06 -3.92
C ASN A 11 -12.68 2.61 -3.90
N LYS A 12 -13.71 3.19 -3.26
CA LYS A 12 -13.86 4.66 -3.18
C LYS A 12 -12.73 5.31 -2.37
N ASP A 13 -12.20 4.61 -1.37
CA ASP A 13 -11.13 5.12 -0.51
C ASP A 13 -9.84 5.32 -1.30
N PHE A 14 -9.48 4.36 -2.15
CA PHE A 14 -8.33 4.47 -3.05
C PHE A 14 -8.48 5.60 -4.05
N SER A 15 -9.68 5.80 -4.60
CA SER A 15 -9.95 6.94 -5.50
C SER A 15 -9.71 8.28 -4.80
N LYS A 16 -10.15 8.42 -3.54
CA LYS A 16 -9.90 9.61 -2.73
C LYS A 16 -8.41 9.79 -2.44
N PHE A 17 -7.71 8.71 -2.07
CA PHE A 17 -6.27 8.71 -1.85
C PHE A 17 -5.50 9.19 -3.09
N VAL A 18 -5.86 8.73 -4.28
CA VAL A 18 -5.25 9.18 -5.54
C VAL A 18 -5.41 10.69 -5.71
N GLN A 19 -6.59 11.24 -5.44
CA GLN A 19 -6.81 12.69 -5.52
C GLN A 19 -5.96 13.45 -4.50
N ASP A 20 -5.87 12.95 -3.26
CA ASP A 20 -5.07 13.55 -2.21
C ASP A 20 -3.57 13.54 -2.54
N VAL A 21 -3.06 12.44 -3.13
CA VAL A 21 -1.67 12.33 -3.62
C VAL A 21 -1.41 13.36 -4.72
N LYS A 22 -2.28 13.43 -5.74
CA LYS A 22 -2.14 14.40 -6.85
C LYS A 22 -2.16 15.84 -6.34
N HIS A 23 -3.03 16.13 -5.38
CA HIS A 23 -3.13 17.45 -4.76
C HIS A 23 -1.87 17.82 -3.97
N ARG A 24 -1.36 16.92 -3.12
CA ARG A 24 -0.14 17.15 -2.32
C ARG A 24 1.10 17.26 -3.18
N ALA A 25 1.21 16.46 -4.25
CA ALA A 25 2.30 16.53 -5.22
C ALA A 25 2.43 17.93 -5.82
N LYS A 26 1.29 18.52 -6.22
CA LYS A 26 1.25 19.88 -6.77
C LYS A 26 1.62 20.93 -5.73
N LEU A 27 1.06 20.84 -4.53
CA LEU A 27 1.26 21.86 -3.49
C LEU A 27 2.65 21.86 -2.86
N HIS A 28 3.23 20.69 -2.64
CA HIS A 28 4.43 20.57 -1.80
C HIS A 28 5.69 20.16 -2.57
N TYR A 29 5.54 19.59 -3.78
CA TYR A 29 6.65 19.03 -4.53
C TYR A 29 6.78 19.62 -5.94
N ASN A 30 5.97 20.63 -6.28
CA ASN A 30 5.91 21.25 -7.61
C ASN A 30 5.76 20.22 -8.74
N TYR A 31 5.04 19.12 -8.47
CA TYR A 31 4.79 18.06 -9.43
C TYR A 31 3.32 18.05 -9.83
N THR A 32 3.04 18.24 -11.12
CA THR A 32 1.70 18.17 -11.67
C THR A 32 1.60 16.94 -12.56
N PHE A 33 0.70 16.02 -12.19
CA PHE A 33 0.41 14.85 -12.99
C PHE A 33 -0.15 15.26 -14.36
N SER A 34 0.36 14.64 -15.42
CA SER A 34 -0.12 14.84 -16.78
C SER A 34 -1.50 14.21 -16.98
N GLU A 35 -2.19 14.59 -18.06
CA GLU A 35 -3.42 13.94 -18.46
C GLU A 35 -3.17 12.44 -18.74
N GLY A 36 -3.99 11.56 -18.16
CA GLY A 36 -3.82 10.11 -18.25
C GLY A 36 -2.71 9.53 -17.36
N GLU A 37 -1.96 10.36 -16.63
CA GLU A 37 -0.94 9.86 -15.70
C GLU A 37 -1.59 9.32 -14.41
N GLU A 38 -1.26 8.07 -14.08
CA GLU A 38 -1.76 7.37 -12.91
C GLU A 38 -0.79 7.45 -11.73
N VAL A 39 -1.34 7.41 -10.51
CA VAL A 39 -0.52 7.29 -9.31
C VAL A 39 0.00 5.86 -9.24
N ASN A 40 1.32 5.70 -9.22
CA ASN A 40 1.94 4.39 -9.14
C ASN A 40 1.48 3.65 -7.87
N PHE A 41 1.11 2.37 -8.01
CA PHE A 41 0.73 1.48 -6.91
C PHE A 41 1.70 1.52 -5.72
N PHE A 42 3.01 1.66 -5.97
CA PHE A 42 4.02 1.73 -4.91
C PHE A 42 3.80 2.90 -3.95
N VAL A 43 3.19 4.01 -4.39
CA VAL A 43 2.83 5.13 -3.49
C VAL A 43 1.80 4.68 -2.45
N GLY A 44 0.81 3.88 -2.87
CA GLY A 44 -0.15 3.25 -1.96
C GLY A 44 0.50 2.19 -1.07
N ALA A 45 1.41 1.38 -1.61
CA ALA A 45 2.12 0.37 -0.83
C ALA A 45 2.99 1.00 0.27
N PHE A 46 3.65 2.14 0.01
CA PHE A 46 4.38 2.90 1.02
C PHE A 46 3.44 3.46 2.10
N TYR A 47 2.27 3.97 1.71
CA TYR A 47 1.25 4.42 2.66
C TYR A 47 0.85 3.30 3.62
N ASP A 48 0.57 2.10 3.09
CA ASP A 48 0.22 0.94 3.90
C ASP A 48 1.37 0.45 4.78
N GLY A 49 2.62 0.59 4.31
CA GLY A 49 3.81 0.29 5.13
C GLY A 49 3.93 1.20 6.35
N VAL A 50 3.66 2.51 6.19
CA VAL A 50 3.62 3.46 7.32
C VAL A 50 2.46 3.16 8.26
N PHE A 51 1.29 2.80 7.71
CA PHE A 51 0.13 2.40 8.51
C PHE A 51 0.45 1.15 9.36
N LEU A 52 1.06 0.13 8.77
CA LEU A 52 1.51 -1.08 9.47
C LEU A 52 2.54 -0.77 10.56
N LEU A 53 3.49 0.13 10.30
CA LEU A 53 4.44 0.59 11.31
C LEU A 53 3.70 1.25 12.48
N GLY A 54 2.68 2.07 12.21
CA GLY A 54 1.82 2.66 13.24
C GLY A 54 1.10 1.61 14.10
N LEU A 55 0.57 0.55 13.48
CA LEU A 55 -0.04 -0.58 14.20
C LEU A 55 0.97 -1.27 15.13
N ALA A 56 2.17 -1.58 14.61
CA ALA A 56 3.22 -2.23 15.38
C ALA A 56 3.74 -1.36 16.54
N LEU A 57 3.89 -0.04 16.31
CA LEU A 57 4.27 0.90 17.35
C LEU A 57 3.22 1.03 18.45
N ASN A 58 1.93 1.06 18.08
CA ASN A 58 0.84 1.11 19.03
C ASN A 58 0.81 -0.14 19.94
N GLU A 59 1.05 -1.31 19.37
CA GLU A 59 1.17 -2.57 20.12
C GLU A 59 2.37 -2.53 21.07
N THR A 60 3.55 -2.13 20.58
CA THR A 60 4.77 -1.97 21.40
C THR A 60 4.53 -1.03 22.59
N LEU A 61 3.88 0.11 22.37
CA LEU A 61 3.56 1.07 23.44
C LEU A 61 2.56 0.50 24.45
N THR A 62 1.55 -0.23 23.98
CA THR A 62 0.51 -0.84 24.84
C THR A 62 1.11 -1.91 25.75
N GLU A 63 2.14 -2.62 25.29
CA GLU A 63 2.89 -3.61 26.06
C GLU A 63 3.97 -3.01 26.98
N GLY A 64 4.17 -1.68 26.95
CA GLY A 64 5.21 -1.00 27.74
C GLY A 64 6.62 -1.30 27.26
N LEU A 65 6.79 -1.70 26.00
CA LEU A 65 8.08 -2.02 25.39
C LEU A 65 8.77 -0.77 24.82
N ASP A 66 10.09 -0.88 24.60
CA ASP A 66 10.88 0.21 24.03
C ASP A 66 10.64 0.33 22.52
N ILE A 67 10.10 1.48 22.10
CA ILE A 67 9.90 1.81 20.68
C ILE A 67 11.21 2.02 19.90
N ARG A 68 12.36 2.02 20.59
CA ARG A 68 13.68 2.02 19.96
C ARG A 68 14.17 0.61 19.59
N ASP A 69 13.51 -0.44 20.07
CA ASP A 69 13.80 -1.81 19.62
C ASP A 69 13.11 -2.08 18.27
N GLY A 70 13.78 -1.64 17.20
CA GLY A 70 13.30 -1.83 15.83
C GLY A 70 13.08 -3.30 15.48
N ARG A 71 13.84 -4.24 16.06
CA ARG A 71 13.67 -5.69 15.77
C ARG A 71 12.39 -6.21 16.40
N ALA A 72 12.09 -5.80 17.63
CA ALA A 72 10.83 -6.14 18.28
C ALA A 72 9.63 -5.58 17.50
N ILE A 73 9.71 -4.32 17.06
CA ILE A 73 8.67 -3.69 16.23
C ILE A 73 8.50 -4.43 14.90
N THR A 74 9.59 -4.71 14.18
CA THR A 74 9.53 -5.42 12.89
C THR A 74 8.92 -6.81 13.05
N ARG A 75 9.26 -7.56 14.12
CA ARG A 75 8.61 -8.86 14.37
C ARG A 75 7.11 -8.75 14.60
N LYS A 76 6.65 -7.67 15.23
CA LYS A 76 5.23 -7.39 15.34
C LYS A 76 4.59 -7.08 13.99
N MET A 77 5.34 -6.74 12.93
CA MET A 77 4.74 -6.51 11.60
C MET A 77 4.49 -7.81 10.83
N TRP A 78 5.19 -8.90 11.16
CA TRP A 78 5.13 -10.18 10.46
C TRP A 78 3.88 -10.97 10.83
N GLY A 79 3.37 -11.80 9.91
CA GLY A 79 2.15 -12.60 10.11
C GLY A 79 0.87 -11.77 10.28
N LYS A 80 0.89 -10.46 10.00
CA LYS A 80 -0.27 -9.56 10.14
C LYS A 80 -1.06 -9.41 8.85
N SER A 81 -2.38 -9.37 9.01
CA SER A 81 -3.33 -8.96 7.99
C SER A 81 -4.08 -7.70 8.42
N PHE A 82 -4.27 -6.75 7.51
CA PHE A 82 -5.04 -5.53 7.75
C PHE A 82 -5.68 -4.99 6.47
N GLN A 83 -6.63 -4.08 6.63
CA GLN A 83 -7.23 -3.35 5.52
C GLN A 83 -6.45 -2.05 5.30
N GLY A 84 -5.64 -2.01 4.25
CA GLY A 84 -4.90 -0.83 3.80
C GLY A 84 -5.64 -0.05 2.71
N ILE A 85 -5.02 1.04 2.25
CA ILE A 85 -5.51 1.83 1.12
C ILE A 85 -5.39 1.05 -0.19
N THR A 86 -4.41 0.15 -0.29
CA THR A 86 -4.26 -0.76 -1.43
C THR A 86 -5.11 -2.02 -1.35
N GLY A 87 -6.09 -2.06 -0.44
CA GLY A 87 -6.95 -3.23 -0.25
C GLY A 87 -6.52 -4.09 0.94
N HIS A 88 -6.81 -5.39 0.87
CA HIS A 88 -6.34 -6.32 1.89
C HIS A 88 -4.82 -6.45 1.79
N VAL A 89 -4.13 -6.31 2.92
CA VAL A 89 -2.67 -6.46 3.00
C VAL A 89 -2.38 -7.59 3.97
N ARG A 90 -1.60 -8.58 3.52
CA ARG A 90 -1.00 -9.59 4.38
C ARG A 90 0.52 -9.51 4.29
N ILE A 91 1.16 -9.48 5.45
CA ILE A 91 2.59 -9.71 5.60
C ILE A 91 2.75 -11.14 6.09
N ASP A 92 3.54 -11.93 5.39
CA ASP A 92 3.80 -13.31 5.74
C ASP A 92 4.72 -13.43 6.98
N GLU A 93 5.02 -14.66 7.35
CA GLU A 93 5.88 -14.97 8.51
C GLU A 93 7.36 -14.59 8.29
N ASN A 94 7.75 -14.29 7.05
CA ASN A 94 9.11 -13.87 6.68
C ASN A 94 9.23 -12.34 6.54
N GLY A 95 8.13 -11.60 6.69
CA GLY A 95 8.11 -10.15 6.54
C GLY A 95 7.89 -9.66 5.11
N GLU A 96 7.47 -10.55 4.20
CA GLU A 96 7.16 -10.22 2.82
C GLU A 96 5.67 -9.94 2.65
N ARG A 97 5.34 -8.99 1.77
CA ARG A 97 3.94 -8.71 1.44
C ARG A 97 3.46 -9.70 0.39
N ASP A 98 2.32 -10.34 0.64
CA ASP A 98 1.61 -11.10 -0.39
C ASP A 98 1.12 -10.16 -1.49
N ALA A 99 1.45 -10.51 -2.73
CA ALA A 99 1.12 -9.70 -3.90
C ALA A 99 -0.12 -10.27 -4.63
N ASP A 100 -1.14 -9.41 -4.78
CA ASP A 100 -2.30 -9.69 -5.60
C ASP A 100 -2.07 -9.24 -7.04
N TYR A 101 -2.40 -10.10 -8.00
CA TYR A 101 -2.19 -9.84 -9.43
C TYR A 101 -3.50 -9.90 -10.21
N SER A 102 -3.57 -9.10 -11.28
CA SER A 102 -4.58 -9.18 -12.33
C SER A 102 -4.00 -9.84 -13.56
N VAL A 103 -4.79 -10.75 -14.16
CA VAL A 103 -4.51 -11.33 -15.47
C VAL A 103 -5.55 -10.80 -16.45
N LEU A 104 -5.08 -10.11 -17.48
CA LEU A 104 -5.90 -9.51 -18.53
C LEU A 104 -5.60 -10.24 -19.83
N ASP A 105 -6.63 -10.64 -20.55
CA ASP A 105 -6.50 -11.12 -21.93
C ASP A 105 -7.25 -10.19 -22.88
N LEU A 106 -6.80 -10.14 -24.12
CA LEU A 106 -7.45 -9.40 -25.19
C LEU A 106 -8.55 -10.27 -25.79
N ASP A 107 -9.78 -9.76 -25.81
CA ASP A 107 -10.87 -10.35 -26.58
C ASP A 107 -10.57 -10.17 -28.09
N PRO A 108 -10.40 -11.26 -28.86
CA PRO A 108 -10.00 -11.18 -30.26
C PRO A 108 -11.14 -10.71 -31.19
N ILE A 109 -12.35 -10.42 -30.71
CA ILE A 109 -13.51 -10.03 -31.54
C ILE A 109 -13.59 -8.50 -31.78
N THR A 110 -12.49 -7.76 -31.61
CA THR A 110 -12.38 -6.34 -32.03
C THR A 110 -11.30 -6.14 -33.09
#